data_AF-A0A3C2E0B4-F1
#
_entry.id   AF-A0A3C2E0B4-F1
#
_cell.length_a   1.000
_cell.length_b   1.000
_cell.length_c   1.000
_cell.angle_alpha   90.00
_cell.angle_beta   90.00
_cell.angle_gamma   90.00
#
_symmetry.space_group_name_H-M   'P 1'
#
loop_
_entity.id
_entity.type
_entity.pdbx_description
1 polymer ?
#
loop_
_entity_poly.entity_id
_entity_poly.type
_entity_poly.pdbx_seq_one_letter_code
_entity_poly.pdbx_strand_id
1 'polypeptide(L)' 'MTRVLQAMAGAQHGGAEAFFERLVPALHDAGLEQEVLIRRNPERAGFL' A
#
# COMPACT_ATOMS: atom_id res chain seq x y z
N MET A 1 1.30 -18.75 9.52
CA MET A 1 2.00 -17.54 9.06
C MET A 1 1.11 -16.90 8.01
N THR A 2 0.67 -15.66 8.25
CA THR A 2 -0.30 -14.97 7.37
C THR A 2 0.47 -14.08 6.42
N ARG A 3 0.20 -14.20 5.11
CA ARG A 3 0.81 -13.37 4.07
C ARG A 3 -0.28 -12.52 3.43
N VAL A 4 -0.04 -11.22 3.27
CA VAL A 4 -1.03 -10.27 2.76
C VAL A 4 -0.54 -9.67 1.44
N LEU A 5 -1.44 -9.58 0.46
CA LEU A 5 -1.22 -8.79 -0.76
C LEU A 5 -2.16 -7.59 -0.75
N GLN A 6 -1.59 -6.39 -0.78
CA GLN A 6 -2.32 -5.14 -0.89
C GLN A 6 -2.32 -4.72 -2.36
N ALA A 7 -3.47 -4.82 -3.05
CA ALA A 7 -3.59 -4.47 -4.46
C ALA A 7 -4.43 -3.20 -4.66
N MET A 8 -3.83 -2.16 -5.25
CA MET A 8 -4.44 -0.84 -5.45
C MET A 8 -4.52 -0.46 -6.93
N ALA A 9 -5.64 0.18 -7.32
CA ALA A 9 -5.84 0.68 -8.67
C ALA A 9 -5.03 1.95 -8.96
N GLY A 10 -4.52 2.62 -7.93
CA GLY A 10 -3.65 3.79 -8.04
C GLY A 10 -4.41 5.06 -8.40
N ALA A 11 -5.62 5.26 -7.85
CA ALA A 11 -6.37 6.48 -8.10
C ALA A 11 -5.57 7.73 -7.72
N GLN A 12 -5.59 8.72 -8.60
CA GLN A 12 -4.90 9.99 -8.37
C GLN A 12 -5.53 10.73 -7.18
N HIS A 13 -6.86 10.81 -7.16
CA HIS A 13 -7.64 11.41 -6.09
C HIS A 13 -8.59 10.35 -5.54
N GLY A 14 -8.42 9.97 -4.27
CA GLY A 14 -9.21 8.90 -3.67
C GLY A 14 -8.93 8.73 -2.18
N GLY A 15 -9.95 8.33 -1.43
CA GLY A 15 -9.84 8.11 0.02
C GLY A 15 -9.10 6.82 0.38
N ALA A 16 -9.27 5.76 -0.43
CA ALA A 16 -8.65 4.46 -0.16
C ALA A 16 -7.13 4.54 -0.29
N GLU A 17 -6.60 5.07 -1.39
CA GLU A 17 -5.16 5.14 -1.61
C GLU A 17 -4.46 6.01 -0.55
N ALA A 18 -5.06 7.14 -0.16
CA ALA A 18 -4.54 7.99 0.93
C ALA A 18 -4.59 7.32 2.31
N PHE A 19 -5.48 6.35 2.51
CA PHE A 19 -5.48 5.53 3.72
C PHE A 19 -4.36 4.47 3.68
N PHE A 20 -4.15 3.84 2.52
CA PHE A 20 -3.15 2.79 2.36
C PHE A 20 -1.72 3.32 2.49
N GLU A 21 -1.44 4.56 2.09
CA GLU A 21 -0.15 5.24 2.33
C GLU A 21 0.23 5.32 3.82
N ARG A 22 -0.74 5.20 4.74
CA ARG A 22 -0.49 5.14 6.19
C ARG A 22 -0.57 3.73 6.74
N LEU A 23 -1.51 2.93 6.24
CA LEU A 23 -1.73 1.57 6.72
C LEU A 23 -0.54 0.66 6.39
N VAL A 24 -0.07 0.69 5.13
CA VAL A 24 0.94 -0.26 4.65
C VAL A 24 2.25 -0.11 5.43
N PRO A 25 2.84 1.09 5.59
CA PRO A 25 4.04 1.25 6.42
C PRO A 25 3.82 0.82 7.87
N ALA A 26 2.69 1.20 8.48
CA ALA A 26 2.39 0.83 9.87
C ALA A 26 2.30 -0.69 10.08
N LEU A 27 1.75 -1.43 9.11
CA LEU A 27 1.70 -2.89 9.16
C LEU A 27 3.09 -3.52 8.98
N HIS A 28 3.94 -2.91 8.16
CA HIS A 28 5.33 -3.35 7.99
C HIS A 28 6.10 -3.16 9.31
N ASP A 29 5.98 -1.99 9.94
CA ASP A 29 6.58 -1.67 11.24
C ASP A 29 6.08 -2.60 12.36
N ALA A 30 4.82 -3.06 12.26
CA ALA A 30 4.24 -4.04 13.17
C ALA A 30 4.71 -5.49 12.89
N GLY A 31 5.55 -5.72 11.88
CA GLY A 31 6.11 -7.03 11.55
C GLY A 31 5.20 -7.92 10.70
N LEU A 32 4.17 -7.36 10.04
CA LEU A 32 3.34 -8.12 9.13
C LEU A 32 4.07 -8.36 7.80
N GLU A 33 4.16 -9.63 7.39
CA GLU A 33 4.63 -9.98 6.04
C GLU A 33 3.57 -9.61 5.00
N GLN A 34 3.91 -8.65 4.14
CA GLN A 34 3.01 -8.15 3.12
C GLN A 34 3.75 -7.74 1.85
N GLU A 35 3.03 -7.81 0.73
CA GLU A 35 3.47 -7.35 -0.58
C GLU A 35 2.48 -6.30 -1.09
N VAL A 36 2.97 -5.31 -1.84
CA VAL A 36 2.17 -4.19 -2.34
C VAL A 36 2.21 -4.17 -3.86
N LEU A 37 1.03 -4.18 -4.47
CA LEU A 37 0.86 -4.04 -5.91
C LEU A 37 0.04 -2.78 -6.19
N ILE A 38 0.57 -1.89 -7.01
CA ILE A 38 -0.15 -0.71 -7.49
C ILE A 38 -0.04 -0.63 -9.01
N ARG A 39 -1.14 -0.24 -9.68
CA ARG A 39 -1.06 0.17 -11.09
C ARG A 39 -0.01 1.27 -11.22
N ARG A 40 0.83 1.21 -12.26
CA ARG A 40 1.98 2.12 -12.45
C ARG A 40 1.64 3.58 -12.12
N ASN A 41 2.10 4.01 -10.94
CA ASN A 41 1.92 5.35 -10.41
C ASN A 41 3.21 5.71 -9.62
N PRO A 42 4.15 6.43 -10.23
CA PRO A 42 5.48 6.65 -9.65
C PRO A 42 5.45 7.54 -8.40
N GLU A 43 4.48 8.45 -8.28
CA GLU A 43 4.31 9.28 -7.10
C GLU A 43 3.94 8.43 -5.87
N ARG A 44 2.95 7.54 -6.03
CA ARG A 44 2.50 6.69 -4.93
C ARG A 44 3.44 5.54 -4.61
N ALA A 45 4.08 4.97 -5.63
CA ALA A 45 5.07 3.91 -5.44
C ALA A 45 6.29 4.36 -4.61
N GLY A 46 6.50 5.66 -4.39
CA GLY A 46 7.53 6.15 -3.48
C GLY A 46 7.19 6.01 -1.99
N PHE A 47 5.91 5.82 -1.63
CA PHE A 47 5.45 5.70 -0.25
C PHE A 47 5.28 4.25 0.23
N LEU A 48 5.36 3.28 -0.68
CA LEU A 48 5.06 1.86 -0.47
C LEU A 48 6.32 1.04 -0.66
#